data_AF-A0A517ZGC8-F1
#
_entry.id   AF-A0A517ZGC8-F1
#
_cell.length_a   1.000
_cell.length_b   1.000
_cell.length_c   1.000
_cell.angle_alpha   90.00
_cell.angle_beta   90.00
_cell.angle_gamma   90.00
#
_symmetry.space_group_name_H-M   'P 1'
#
loop_
_entity.id
_entity.type
_entity.pdbx_description
1 polymer ?
#
loop_
_entity_poly.entity_id
_entity_poly.type
_entity_poly.pdbx_seq_one_letter_code
_entity_poly.pdbx_strand_id
1 'polypeptide(L)'
;MRYVVWGMIVLLIIVHQDIWFWDDPTLVFGFMPIGLLYHATISVLAAFTWYLATIFAWPQGLEEETMAAVAEEPATSGEGSE
;
A
#
# COMPACT_ATOMS: atom_id res chain seq x y z
N MET A 1 10.18 7.44 10.59
CA MET A 1 8.78 7.22 10.17
C MET A 1 8.57 5.91 9.39
N ARG A 2 9.51 5.49 8.51
CA ARG A 2 9.36 4.24 7.73
C ARG A 2 9.02 2.98 8.56
N TYR A 3 9.63 2.80 9.74
CA TYR A 3 9.29 1.67 10.62
C TYR A 3 7.87 1.73 11.20
N VAL A 4 7.32 2.93 11.40
CA VAL A 4 5.93 3.11 11.85
C VAL A 4 4.97 2.66 10.76
N VAL A 5 5.22 3.05 9.51
CA VAL A 5 4.42 2.61 8.34
C VAL A 5 4.45 1.09 8.21
N TRP A 6 5.63 0.47 8.37
CA TRP A 6 5.75 -0.99 8.39
C TRP A 6 4.97 -1.64 9.52
N GLY A 7 5.02 -1.08 10.74
CA GLY A 7 4.20 -1.54 11.86
C GLY A 7 2.71 -1.46 11.58
N MET A 8 2.24 -0.38 10.95
CA MET A 8 0.84 -0.22 10.55
C MET A 8 0.42 -1.26 9.52
N ILE A 9 1.27 -1.57 8.54
CA ILE A 9 0.99 -2.62 7.53
C ILE A 9 0.83 -3.98 8.20
N VAL A 10 1.77 -4.36 9.08
CA VAL A 10 1.70 -5.63 9.82
C VAL A 10 0.44 -5.71 10.67
N LEU A 11 0.10 -4.61 11.38
CA LEU A 11 -1.12 -4.54 12.17
C LEU A 11 -2.37 -4.70 11.30
N LEU A 12 -2.44 -4.01 10.15
CA LEU A 12 -3.56 -4.13 9.22
C LEU A 12 -3.72 -5.56 8.69
N ILE A 13 -2.63 -6.26 8.37
CA ILE A 13 -2.67 -7.65 7.91
C ILE A 13 -3.30 -8.57 8.97
N ILE A 14 -2.93 -8.40 10.24
CA ILE A 14 -3.46 -9.21 11.35
C ILE A 14 -4.95 -8.93 11.53
N VAL A 15 -5.32 -7.65 11.61
CA VAL A 15 -6.70 -7.18 11.80
C VAL A 15 -7.59 -7.59 10.61
N HIS A 16 -7.04 -7.68 9.41
CA HIS A 16 -7.77 -8.09 8.20
C HIS A 16 -8.20 -9.57 8.18
N GLN A 17 -7.64 -10.44 9.02
CA GLN A 17 -8.04 -11.85 9.06
C GLN A 17 -9.49 -12.06 9.55
N ASP A 18 -10.12 -11.04 10.16
CA ASP A 18 -11.50 -11.01 10.65
C ASP A 18 -12.04 -12.33 11.24
N ILE A 19 -11.33 -12.87 12.23
CA ILE A 19 -11.77 -14.08 12.95
C ILE A 19 -12.79 -13.77 14.06
N TRP A 20 -13.19 -12.50 14.24
CA TRP A 20 -13.98 -12.04 15.38
C TRP A 20 -15.44 -11.78 15.00
N PHE A 21 -15.67 -11.08 13.89
CA PHE A 21 -17.01 -10.66 13.46
C PHE A 21 -17.62 -11.58 12.40
N TRP A 22 -16.95 -12.69 12.09
CA TRP A 22 -17.35 -13.63 11.03
C TRP A 22 -18.78 -14.15 11.19
N ASP A 23 -19.19 -14.47 12.41
CA ASP A 23 -20.52 -15.00 12.72
C ASP A 23 -21.40 -13.99 13.49
N ASP A 24 -21.00 -12.71 13.57
CA ASP A 24 -21.74 -11.70 14.32
C ASP A 24 -22.78 -10.97 13.43
N PRO A 25 -24.09 -11.20 13.64
CA PRO A 25 -25.14 -10.57 12.85
C PRO A 25 -25.49 -9.16 13.33
N THR A 26 -24.77 -8.59 14.29
CA THR A 26 -25.09 -7.29 14.88
C THR A 26 -25.17 -6.21 13.80
N LEU A 27 -26.31 -5.51 13.77
CA LEU A 27 -26.55 -4.40 12.85
C LEU A 27 -26.21 -3.07 13.52
N VAL A 28 -25.25 -2.35 12.95
CA VAL A 28 -24.94 -0.98 13.29
C VAL A 28 -25.89 -0.05 12.53
N PHE A 29 -26.38 0.99 13.19
CA PHE A 29 -27.38 1.93 12.66
C PHE A 29 -28.70 1.29 12.18
N GLY A 30 -28.96 0.04 12.56
CA GLY A 30 -30.17 -0.69 12.20
C GLY A 30 -30.19 -1.26 10.78
N PHE A 31 -29.11 -1.14 9.99
CA PHE A 31 -29.07 -1.67 8.61
C PHE A 31 -27.72 -2.22 8.17
N MET A 32 -26.61 -1.85 8.82
CA MET A 32 -25.27 -2.21 8.37
C MET A 32 -24.70 -3.35 9.23
N PRO A 33 -24.34 -4.51 8.66
CA PRO A 33 -23.67 -5.58 9.41
C PRO A 33 -22.34 -5.08 10.01
N ILE A 34 -22.05 -5.45 11.25
CA ILE A 34 -20.82 -5.06 11.95
C ILE A 34 -19.57 -5.52 11.20
N GLY A 35 -19.58 -6.74 10.64
CA GLY A 35 -18.49 -7.25 9.81
C GLY A 35 -18.22 -6.38 8.57
N LEU A 36 -19.27 -5.82 7.95
CA LEU A 36 -19.11 -4.91 6.81
C LEU A 36 -18.49 -3.58 7.24
N LEU A 37 -18.96 -2.99 8.34
CA LEU A 37 -18.41 -1.75 8.88
C LEU A 37 -16.93 -1.92 9.28
N TYR A 38 -16.61 -3.07 9.86
CA TYR A 38 -15.24 -3.43 10.24
C TYR A 38 -14.31 -3.45 9.01
N HIS A 39 -14.69 -4.17 7.95
CA HIS A 39 -13.91 -4.22 6.71
C HIS A 39 -13.81 -2.85 6.00
N ALA A 40 -14.89 -2.07 6.01
CA ALA A 40 -14.88 -0.71 5.45
C ALA A 40 -13.88 0.18 6.20
N THR A 41 -13.84 0.08 7.52
CA THR A 41 -12.88 0.82 8.37
C THR A 41 -11.45 0.40 8.07
N ILE A 42 -11.17 -0.90 7.96
CA ILE A 42 -9.85 -1.40 7.57
C ILE A 42 -9.43 -0.85 6.20
N SER A 43 -10.34 -0.79 5.24
CA SER A 43 -10.06 -0.26 3.90
C SER A 43 -9.65 1.23 3.95
N VAL A 44 -10.33 2.03 4.76
CA VAL A 44 -9.98 3.45 4.99
C VAL A 44 -8.61 3.56 5.67
N LEU A 45 -8.34 2.75 6.69
CA LEU A 45 -7.04 2.74 7.38
C LEU A 45 -5.91 2.28 6.45
N ALA A 46 -6.17 1.34 5.54
CA ALA A 46 -5.21 0.89 4.54
C ALA A 46 -4.87 2.01 3.54
N ALA A 47 -5.88 2.73 3.04
CA ALA A 47 -5.67 3.89 2.17
C ALA A 47 -4.87 4.99 2.89
N PHE A 48 -5.18 5.27 4.16
CA PHE A 48 -4.43 6.21 4.97
C PHE A 48 -2.97 5.77 5.21
N THR A 49 -2.75 4.48 5.49
CA THR A 49 -1.40 3.92 5.67
C THR A 49 -0.58 4.05 4.38
N TRP A 50 -1.20 3.80 3.22
CA TRP A 50 -0.55 4.01 1.92
C TRP A 50 -0.23 5.47 1.66
N TYR A 51 -1.11 6.40 2.02
CA TYR A 51 -0.82 7.83 1.96
C TYR A 51 0.39 8.21 2.84
N LEU A 52 0.51 7.66 4.05
CA LEU A 52 1.70 7.88 4.87
C LEU A 52 2.95 7.22 4.26
N ALA A 53 2.81 6.08 3.59
CA ALA A 53 3.90 5.42 2.89
C ALA A 53 4.47 6.29 1.75
N THR A 54 3.63 6.98 0.98
CA THR A 54 4.11 7.88 -0.08
C THR A 54 4.91 9.06 0.46
N ILE A 55 4.56 9.57 1.64
CA ILE A 55 5.27 10.69 2.26
C ILE A 55 6.57 10.25 2.93
N PHE A 56 6.56 9.12 3.65
CA PHE A 56 7.63 8.76 4.57
C PHE A 56 8.51 7.58 4.15
N ALA A 57 8.06 6.76 3.21
CA ALA A 57 8.77 5.56 2.78
C ALA A 57 9.18 5.63 1.30
N TRP A 58 8.59 6.53 0.50
CA TRP A 58 8.93 6.68 -0.90
C TRP A 58 10.33 7.32 -1.08
N PRO A 59 11.25 6.67 -1.81
CA PRO A 59 12.59 7.20 -2.01
C PRO A 59 12.56 8.50 -2.82
N GLN A 60 13.41 9.45 -2.41
CA GLN A 60 13.59 10.73 -3.09
C GLN A 60 14.80 10.63 -4.03
N GLY A 61 14.84 11.41 -5.11
CA GLY A 61 15.97 11.40 -6.06
C GLY A 61 15.96 10.24 -7.07
N LEU A 62 14.85 9.49 -7.18
CA LEU A 62 14.67 8.46 -8.21
C LEU A 62 14.88 9.00 -9.63
N GLU A 63 14.57 10.28 -9.87
CA GLU A 63 14.75 10.93 -11.16
C GLU A 63 16.24 11.05 -11.55
N GLU A 64 17.10 11.46 -10.62
CA GLU A 64 18.56 11.53 -10.85
C GLU A 64 19.18 10.14 -11.07
N GLU A 65 18.79 9.15 -10.27
CA GLU A 65 19.25 7.77 -10.43
C GLU A 65 18.81 7.18 -11.78
N THR A 66 17.56 7.45 -12.20
CA THR A 66 17.03 6.99 -13.49
C THR A 66 17.72 7.70 -14.66
N MET A 67 17.94 9.02 -14.57
CA MET A 67 18.62 9.78 -15.62
C MET A 67 20.09 9.37 -15.76
N ALA A 68 20.78 9.10 -14.64
CA ALA A 68 22.14 8.58 -14.65
C ALA A 68 22.20 7.19 -15.30
N ALA A 69 21.26 6.29 -14.98
CA ALA A 69 21.18 4.96 -15.57
C ALA A 69 20.93 4.99 -17.09
N VAL A 70 20.06 5.88 -17.57
CA VAL A 70 19.80 6.05 -19.03
C VAL A 70 20.99 6.67 -19.76
N ALA A 71 21.74 7.57 -19.11
CA ALA A 71 22.94 8.17 -19.70
C ALA A 71 24.12 7.19 -19.79
N GLU A 72 24.19 6.22 -18.88
CA GLU A 72 25.19 5.14 -18.92
C GLU A 72 24.84 4.00 -19.89
N GLU A 73 23.57 3.84 -20.30
CA GLU A 73 23.19 2.83 -21.29
C GLU A 73 23.67 3.28 -22.68
N PRO A 74 24.75 2.69 -23.23
CA PRO A 74 25.26 3.11 -24.53
C PRO A 74 24.29 2.65 -25.62
N ALA A 75 24.06 3.49 -26.61
CA ALA A 75 23.21 3.24 -27.78
C ALA A 75 23.69 2.06 -28.65
N THR A 76 23.64 0.83 -28.14
CA THR A 76 24.09 -0.39 -28.81
C THR A 76 22.96 -1.40 -28.93
N SER A 77 21.96 -1.07 -29.76
CA SER A 77 21.11 -2.11 -30.37
C SER A 77 20.44 -1.68 -31.69
N GLY A 78 20.96 -0.62 -32.34
CA GLY A 78 20.38 -0.07 -33.58
C GLY A 78 21.21 -0.29 -34.86
N GLU A 79 22.38 -0.91 -34.78
CA GLU A 79 23.21 -1.23 -35.94
C GLU A 79 23.40 -2.76 -36.01
N GLY A 80 22.64 -3.41 -36.90
CA GLY A 80 22.88 -4.81 -37.21
C GLY A 80 21.69 -5.60 -37.74
N SER A 81 21.22 -5.28 -38.95
CA SER A 81 20.94 -6.29 -40.00
C SER A 81 20.43 -5.59 -41.25
N GLU A 82 21.36 -5.33 -42.17
CA GLU A 82 21.11 -5.25 -43.62
C GLU A 82 20.52 -6.57 -44.17
#